data_AF-A0A940QBP5-F1
#
_entry.id   AF-A0A940QBP5-F1
#
_cell.length_a   1.000
_cell.length_b   1.000
_cell.length_c   1.000
_cell.angle_alpha   90.00
_cell.angle_beta   90.00
_cell.angle_gamma   90.00
#
_symmetry.space_group_name_H-M   'P 1'
#
loop_
_entity.id
_entity.type
_entity.pdbx_description
1 polymer ?
#
loop_
_entity_poly.entity_id
_entity_poly.type
_entity_poly.pdbx_seq_one_letter_code
_entity_poly.pdbx_strand_id
1 'polypeptide(L)'
;MSNLSKKRKRTEKIEFYVYPEEKLLIEKKMELSKHPNMSSYLREAACYNKVVVHNYDFGDFKKIGKELNSIGVNINQLVARVNSTDNVYQEDLNYLKEMVQKIWHTLQSILSNLP
;
A
#
# COMPACT_ATOMS: atom_id res chain seq x y z
N MET A 1 -28.81 14.66 -41.61
CA MET A 1 -27.71 14.47 -40.64
C MET A 1 -28.03 13.24 -39.79
N SER A 2 -27.40 12.09 -40.08
CA SER A 2 -27.65 10.84 -39.35
C SER A 2 -26.85 10.79 -38.06
N ASN A 3 -27.54 10.71 -36.92
CA ASN A 3 -26.93 10.41 -35.63
C ASN A 3 -26.32 9.00 -35.66
N LEU A 4 -25.02 8.87 -35.92
CA LEU A 4 -24.28 7.65 -35.60
C LEU A 4 -24.22 7.53 -34.07
N SER A 5 -25.15 6.78 -33.49
CA SER A 5 -25.04 6.40 -32.09
C SER A 5 -23.76 5.58 -31.91
N LYS A 6 -22.82 6.08 -31.10
CA LYS A 6 -21.58 5.35 -30.76
C LYS A 6 -21.97 3.99 -30.18
N LYS A 7 -21.72 2.92 -30.94
CA LYS A 7 -21.99 1.54 -30.50
C LYS A 7 -21.14 1.24 -29.26
N ARG A 8 -21.80 0.84 -28.16
CA ARG A 8 -21.12 0.52 -26.90
C ARG A 8 -20.24 -0.73 -27.10
N LYS A 9 -18.99 -0.69 -26.62
CA LYS A 9 -18.10 -1.87 -26.60
C LYS A 9 -18.59 -2.97 -25.64
N ARG A 10 -19.37 -2.60 -24.63
CA ARG A 10 -19.89 -3.48 -23.59
C ARG A 10 -21.40 -3.59 -23.79
N THR A 11 -21.87 -4.78 -24.19
CA THR A 11 -23.22 -5.03 -24.70
C THR A 11 -24.18 -5.54 -23.63
N GLU A 12 -23.70 -6.40 -22.72
CA GLU A 12 -24.55 -7.03 -21.71
C GLU A 12 -24.83 -6.10 -20.51
N LYS A 13 -26.08 -6.12 -20.04
CA LYS A 13 -26.55 -5.39 -18.86
C LYS A 13 -26.75 -6.38 -17.70
N ILE A 14 -26.31 -5.98 -16.51
CA ILE A 14 -26.54 -6.71 -15.26
C ILE A 14 -27.32 -5.78 -14.33
N GLU A 15 -28.43 -6.27 -13.78
CA GLU A 15 -29.27 -5.57 -12.81
C GLU A 15 -29.51 -6.45 -11.60
N PHE A 16 -29.50 -5.86 -10.40
CA PHE A 16 -29.79 -6.55 -9.16
C PHE A 16 -30.40 -5.57 -8.16
N TYR A 17 -31.17 -6.10 -7.21
CA TYR A 17 -31.80 -5.32 -6.17
C TYR A 17 -30.88 -5.21 -4.95
N VAL A 18 -30.92 -4.05 -4.31
CA VAL A 18 -30.19 -3.74 -3.09
C VAL A 18 -31.10 -2.98 -2.14
N TYR A 19 -30.85 -3.11 -0.84
CA TYR A 19 -31.43 -2.22 0.14
C TYR A 19 -30.85 -0.80 0.02
N PRO A 20 -31.56 0.24 0.50
CA PRO A 20 -31.06 1.62 0.48
C PRO A 20 -29.68 1.79 1.13
N GLU A 21 -29.45 1.07 2.24
CA GLU A 21 -28.19 1.10 2.99
C GLU A 21 -27.04 0.49 2.19
N GLU A 22 -27.31 -0.61 1.48
CA GLU A 22 -26.33 -1.26 0.61
C GLU A 22 -25.96 -0.37 -0.57
N LYS A 23 -26.94 0.33 -1.18
CA LYS A 23 -26.68 1.30 -2.24
C LYS A 23 -25.74 2.41 -1.77
N LEU A 24 -26.02 2.99 -0.60
CA LEU A 24 -25.17 4.03 0.00
C LEU A 24 -23.75 3.51 0.27
N LEU A 25 -23.62 2.27 0.75
CA LEU A 25 -22.32 1.66 0.99
C LEU A 25 -21.52 1.47 -0.30
N ILE A 26 -22.18 1.01 -1.37
CA ILE A 26 -21.57 0.83 -2.69
C ILE A 26 -21.09 2.18 -3.24
N GLU A 27 -21.89 3.24 -3.13
CA GLU A 27 -21.53 4.60 -3.56
C GLU A 27 -20.30 5.14 -2.81
N LYS A 28 -20.28 5.01 -1.48
CA LYS A 28 -19.12 5.39 -0.67
C LYS A 28 -17.86 4.63 -1.06
N LYS A 29 -17.95 3.32 -1.28
CA LYS A 29 -16.79 2.51 -1.70
C LYS A 29 -16.29 2.89 -3.10
N MET A 30 -17.20 3.26 -4.01
CA MET A 30 -16.83 3.79 -5.33
C MET A 30 -16.05 5.11 -5.21
N GLU A 31 -16.52 6.03 -4.36
CA GLU A 31 -15.85 7.32 -4.12
C GLU A 31 -14.45 7.11 -3.54
N LEU A 32 -14.31 6.25 -2.53
CA LEU A 32 -13.03 5.95 -1.89
C LEU A 32 -12.01 5.32 -2.86
N SER A 33 -12.49 4.49 -3.80
CA SER A 33 -11.66 3.88 -4.84
C SER A 33 -11.40 4.79 -6.05
N LYS A 34 -11.95 6.02 -6.05
CA LYS A 34 -11.76 7.05 -7.08
C LYS A 34 -12.21 6.62 -8.48
N HIS A 35 -13.23 5.76 -8.58
CA HIS A 35 -13.79 5.43 -9.88
C HIS A 35 -14.72 6.55 -10.38
N PRO A 36 -14.73 6.81 -11.70
CA PRO A 36 -15.55 7.88 -12.27
C PRO A 36 -17.05 7.53 -12.35
N ASN A 37 -17.41 6.25 -12.26
CA ASN A 37 -18.80 5.80 -12.29
C ASN A 37 -18.98 4.39 -11.70
N MET A 38 -20.23 4.11 -11.31
CA MET A 38 -20.64 2.87 -10.67
C MET A 38 -20.35 1.62 -11.51
N SER A 39 -20.56 1.70 -12.83
CA SER A 39 -20.32 0.57 -13.74
C SER A 39 -18.84 0.23 -13.91
N SER A 40 -17.94 1.19 -13.69
CA SER A 40 -16.50 0.95 -13.65
C SER A 40 -16.14 0.23 -12.36
N TYR A 41 -16.59 0.78 -11.23
CA TYR A 41 -16.34 0.23 -9.91
C TYR A 41 -16.86 -1.21 -9.75
N LEU A 42 -18.14 -1.44 -10.02
CA LEU A 42 -18.76 -2.76 -9.85
C LEU A 42 -18.14 -3.83 -10.76
N ARG A 43 -17.76 -3.44 -11.98
CA ARG A 43 -17.08 -4.36 -12.90
C ARG A 43 -15.69 -4.71 -12.41
N GLU A 44 -14.94 -3.73 -11.90
CA GLU A 44 -13.62 -3.98 -11.36
C GLU A 44 -13.68 -4.84 -10.09
N ALA A 45 -14.62 -4.54 -9.21
CA ALA A 45 -14.90 -5.33 -8.02
C ALA A 45 -15.28 -6.78 -8.34
N ALA A 46 -16.23 -6.98 -9.27
CA ALA A 46 -16.77 -8.30 -9.59
C ALA A 46 -15.87 -9.14 -10.50
N CYS A 47 -15.10 -8.53 -11.41
CA CYS A 47 -14.28 -9.27 -12.38
C CYS A 47 -12.83 -9.49 -11.93
N TYR A 48 -12.23 -8.55 -11.18
CA TYR A 48 -10.78 -8.57 -10.91
C TYR A 48 -10.42 -8.78 -9.44
N ASN A 49 -11.42 -9.03 -8.57
CA ASN A 49 -11.27 -9.39 -7.15
C ASN A 49 -10.27 -8.53 -6.36
N LYS A 50 -10.27 -7.21 -6.61
CA LYS A 50 -9.35 -6.29 -5.92
C LYS A 50 -9.94 -4.90 -5.64
N VAL A 51 -11.21 -4.83 -5.25
CA VAL A 51 -11.58 -3.73 -4.33
C VAL A 51 -11.28 -4.22 -2.93
N VAL A 52 -9.98 -4.31 -2.62
CA VAL A 52 -9.64 -4.22 -1.21
C VAL A 52 -9.91 -2.76 -0.86
N VAL A 53 -10.94 -2.54 -0.04
CA VAL A 53 -11.09 -1.27 0.67
C VAL A 53 -9.93 -1.23 1.65
N HIS A 54 -8.75 -0.88 1.14
CA HIS A 54 -7.61 -0.63 1.97
C HIS A 54 -7.86 0.70 2.67
N ASN A 55 -8.52 0.63 3.82
CA ASN A 55 -8.17 1.50 4.93
C ASN A 55 -6.75 1.11 5.39
N TYR A 56 -5.76 1.18 4.50
CA TYR A 56 -4.38 1.13 4.96
C TYR A 56 -4.12 2.48 5.59
N ASP A 57 -4.17 2.50 6.92
CA ASP A 57 -3.41 3.48 7.65
C ASP A 57 -1.93 3.22 7.32
N PHE A 58 -1.40 3.93 6.32
CA PHE A 58 0.01 3.87 5.96
C PHE A 58 0.91 4.40 7.09
N GLY A 59 0.36 4.79 8.25
CA GLY A 59 1.12 5.12 9.45
C GLY A 59 2.18 4.07 9.80
N ASP A 60 1.86 2.78 9.66
CA ASP A 60 2.81 1.70 9.96
C ASP A 60 3.93 1.58 8.91
N PHE A 61 3.64 1.80 7.63
CA PHE A 61 4.68 1.89 6.59
C PHE A 61 5.58 3.12 6.75
N LYS A 62 5.02 4.23 7.25
CA LYS A 62 5.80 5.45 7.56
C LYS A 62 6.76 5.24 8.72
N LYS A 63 6.40 4.41 9.72
CA LYS A 63 7.32 3.99 10.79
C LYS A 63 8.48 3.17 10.23
N ILE A 64 8.20 2.20 9.35
CA ILE A 64 9.26 1.42 8.67
C ILE A 64 10.21 2.34 7.89
N GLY A 65 9.67 3.28 7.11
CA GLY A 65 10.49 4.21 6.33
C GLY A 65 11.42 5.07 7.20
N LYS A 66 10.98 5.46 8.40
CA LYS A 66 11.80 6.20 9.36
C LYS A 66 12.95 5.34 9.91
N GLU A 67 12.66 4.10 10.31
CA GLU A 67 13.68 3.17 10.82
C GLU A 67 14.73 2.81 9.77
N LEU A 68 14.30 2.55 8.53
CA LEU A 68 15.18 2.30 7.39
C LEU A 68 16.11 3.48 7.11
N ASN A 69 15.57 4.71 7.13
CA ASN A 69 16.37 5.92 6.90
C ASN A 69 17.45 6.09 7.98
N SER A 70 17.09 5.93 9.26
CA SER A 70 18.07 5.97 10.36
C SER A 70 19.21 4.97 10.18
N ILE A 71 18.92 3.79 9.63
CA ILE A 71 19.94 2.78 9.35
C ILE A 71 20.81 3.16 8.16
N GLY A 72 20.24 3.71 7.10
CA GLY A 72 21.01 4.24 5.98
C GLY A 72 21.99 5.33 6.41
N VAL A 73 21.57 6.24 7.29
CA VAL A 73 22.44 7.27 7.88
C VAL A 73 23.59 6.63 8.68
N ASN A 74 23.29 5.62 9.50
CA ASN A 74 24.30 4.96 10.33
C ASN A 74 25.29 4.13 9.50
N ILE A 75 24.83 3.44 8.44
CA ILE A 75 25.70 2.76 7.48
C ILE A 75 26.65 3.76 6.82
N ASN A 76 26.15 4.92 6.41
CA ASN A 76 26.99 5.96 5.81
C ASN A 76 28.04 6.49 6.79
N GLN A 77 27.71 6.61 8.08
CA GLN A 77 28.69 6.97 9.12
C GLN A 77 29.77 5.90 9.27
N LEU A 78 29.38 4.63 9.22
CA LEU A 78 30.29 3.49 9.28
C LEU A 78 31.23 3.47 8.07
N VAL A 79 30.69 3.68 6.87
CA VAL A 79 31.48 3.80 5.62
C VAL A 79 32.46 4.97 5.72
N ALA A 80 32.01 6.15 6.15
CA ALA A 80 32.87 7.32 6.33
C ALA A 80 33.98 7.05 7.35
N ARG A 81 33.67 6.36 8.45
CA ARG A 81 34.65 5.99 9.48
C ARG A 81 35.66 4.97 8.96
N VAL A 82 35.22 3.88 8.35
CA VAL A 82 36.09 2.85 7.76
C VAL A 82 37.02 3.47 6.72
N ASN A 83 36.51 4.36 5.86
CA ASN A 83 37.33 5.09 4.88
C ASN A 83 38.35 6.04 5.54
N SER A 84 38.14 6.46 6.78
CA SER A 84 39.04 7.35 7.52
C SER A 84 40.07 6.63 8.39
N THR A 85 39.74 5.44 8.92
CA THR A 85 40.58 4.69 9.87
C THR A 85 41.17 3.41 9.29
N ASP A 86 40.73 2.99 8.10
CA ASP A 86 41.08 1.73 7.42
C ASP A 86 40.90 0.49 8.31
N ASN A 87 40.02 0.61 9.31
CA ASN A 87 39.77 -0.38 10.35
C ASN A 87 38.26 -0.48 10.60
N VAL A 88 37.78 -1.72 10.76
CA VAL A 88 36.39 -2.02 11.11
C VAL A 88 36.36 -2.51 12.56
N TYR A 89 35.65 -1.79 13.42
CA TYR A 89 35.52 -2.12 14.84
C TYR A 89 34.36 -3.09 15.09
N GLN A 90 34.51 -4.01 16.04
CA GLN A 90 33.46 -4.97 16.39
C GLN A 90 32.21 -4.26 16.94
N GLU A 91 32.38 -3.14 17.62
CA GLU A 91 31.30 -2.31 18.14
C GLU A 91 30.38 -1.82 17.02
N ASP A 92 30.95 -1.41 15.89
CA ASP A 92 30.19 -0.92 14.74
C ASP A 92 29.37 -2.05 14.08
N LEU A 93 29.93 -3.26 14.01
CA LEU A 93 29.24 -4.46 13.51
C LEU A 93 28.11 -4.91 14.45
N ASN A 94 28.35 -4.85 15.77
CA ASN A 94 27.35 -5.17 16.78
C ASN A 94 26.17 -4.18 16.73
N TYR A 95 26.48 -2.89 16.61
CA TYR A 95 25.47 -1.84 16.47
C TYR A 95 24.61 -2.01 15.20
N LEU A 96 25.22 -2.37 14.07
CA LEU A 96 24.51 -2.72 12.84
C LEU A 96 23.57 -3.91 13.03
N LYS A 97 24.04 -4.95 13.71
CA LYS A 97 23.26 -6.17 13.97
C LYS A 97 22.02 -5.90 14.84
N GLU A 98 22.16 -5.08 15.88
CA GLU A 98 21.03 -4.65 16.72
C GLU A 98 19.99 -3.85 15.92
N MET A 99 20.44 -2.98 15.02
CA MET A 99 19.55 -2.18 14.18
C MET A 99 18.77 -3.03 13.17
N VAL A 100 19.43 -4.00 12.52
CA VAL A 100 18.76 -4.96 11.63
C VAL A 100 17.73 -5.80 12.40
N GLN A 101 18.04 -6.20 13.64
CA GLN A 101 17.06 -6.88 14.50
C GLN A 101 15.86 -6.00 14.83
N LYS A 102 16.04 -4.69 15.08
CA LYS A 102 14.91 -3.77 15.29
C LYS A 102 13.98 -3.70 14.09
N ILE A 103 14.51 -3.60 12.86
CA ILE A 103 13.70 -3.68 11.63
C ILE A 103 12.89 -4.99 11.62
N TRP A 104 13.54 -6.11 11.90
CA TRP A 104 12.87 -7.41 11.87
C TRP A 104 11.68 -7.48 12.82
N HIS A 105 11.82 -6.96 14.05
CA HIS A 105 10.72 -6.91 15.02
C HIS A 105 9.60 -5.96 14.58
N THR A 106 9.94 -4.79 14.03
CA THR A 106 8.95 -3.85 13.48
C THR A 106 8.17 -4.48 12.33
N LEU A 107 8.85 -5.18 11.41
CA LEU A 107 8.20 -5.91 10.31
C LEU A 107 7.29 -7.02 10.83
N GLN A 108 7.74 -7.81 11.80
CA GLN A 108 6.90 -8.86 12.41
C GLN A 108 5.67 -8.28 13.10
N SER A 109 5.81 -7.18 13.84
CA SER A 109 4.69 -6.48 14.47
C SER A 109 3.66 -6.02 13.44
N ILE A 110 4.10 -5.47 12.32
CA ILE A 110 3.21 -5.00 11.25
C ILE A 110 2.54 -6.17 10.54
N LEU A 111 3.29 -7.21 10.19
CA LEU A 111 2.75 -8.42 9.57
C LEU A 111 1.70 -9.12 10.45
N SER A 112 1.88 -9.07 11.77
CA SER A 112 0.92 -9.63 12.73
C SER A 112 -0.35 -8.79 12.87
N ASN A 113 -0.30 -7.51 12.51
CA ASN A 113 -1.43 -6.59 12.51
C ASN A 113 -2.10 -6.47 11.14
N LEU A 114 -1.61 -7.19 10.11
CA LEU A 114 -2.29 -7.28 8.82
C LEU A 114 -3.51 -8.21 8.95
N PRO A 115 -4.67 -7.84 8.37
CA PRO A 115 -5.88 -8.66 8.41
C PRO A 115 -5.78 -9.95 7.59
#